data_AF-A0A918PBP3-F1
#
_entry.id   AF-A0A918PBP3-F1
#
_cell.length_a   1.000
_cell.length_b   1.000
_cell.length_c   1.000
_cell.angle_alpha   90.00
_cell.angle_beta   90.00
_cell.angle_gamma   90.00
#
_symmetry.space_group_name_H-M   'P 1'
#
loop_
_entity.id
_entity.type
_entity.pdbx_description
1 polymer ?
#
loop_
_entity_poly.entity_id
_entity_poly.type
_entity_poly.pdbx_seq_one_letter_code
_entity_poly.pdbx_strand_id
1 'polypeptide(L)'
;MFGAAVDCDPVRIRRRRWFPLQPVRTVMAPCGHLHFHPASPLYHDDFADAGLGAQGLFIHEMVHVWQAQTRGRYYLPLMRHPWSRYDYALRPGWALQRYGIEQQAEIVRHVFLMQRGVTIPGAPPLASYAGILPFP
;
A
#
# COMPACT_ATOMS: atom_id res chain seq x y z
N MET A 1 1.40 -10.08 7.77
CA MET A 1 1.18 -9.24 6.58
C MET A 1 2.37 -9.31 5.64
N PHE A 2 3.48 -8.62 5.87
CA PHE A 2 4.62 -8.71 4.92
C PHE A 2 5.67 -9.77 5.30
N GLY A 3 5.71 -10.19 6.57
CA GLY A 3 6.77 -11.09 7.05
C GLY A 3 8.15 -10.52 6.76
N ALA A 4 9.04 -11.34 6.20
CA ALA A 4 10.38 -10.92 5.77
C ALA A 4 10.41 -10.34 4.35
N ALA A 5 9.27 -10.17 3.67
CA ALA A 5 9.24 -9.67 2.30
C ALA A 5 9.56 -8.16 2.22
N VAL A 6 9.43 -7.44 3.33
CA VAL A 6 9.85 -6.04 3.46
C VAL A 6 10.89 -5.93 4.56
N ASP A 7 12.06 -5.42 4.21
CA ASP A 7 13.05 -4.97 5.19
C ASP A 7 12.61 -3.63 5.75
N CYS A 8 12.23 -3.59 7.03
CA CYS A 8 11.76 -2.38 7.69
C CYS A 8 12.89 -1.46 8.17
N ASP A 9 14.13 -1.96 8.32
CA ASP A 9 15.26 -1.22 8.87
C ASP A 9 15.60 0.07 8.10
N PRO A 10 15.56 0.11 6.75
CA PRO A 10 15.78 1.33 6.00
C PRO A 10 14.51 2.19 5.85
N VAL A 11 13.33 1.68 6.18
CA VAL A 11 12.05 2.37 5.93
C VAL A 11 11.90 3.53 6.90
N ARG A 12 11.44 4.68 6.39
CA ARG A 12 11.25 5.89 7.18
C ARG A 12 9.88 6.46 6.90
N ILE A 13 9.20 6.91 7.94
CA ILE A 13 8.02 7.76 7.85
C ILE A 13 8.50 9.20 7.99
N ARG A 14 8.25 10.01 6.96
CA ARG A 14 8.73 11.39 6.89
C ARG A 14 7.55 12.33 6.86
N ARG A 15 7.48 13.22 7.86
CA ARG A 15 6.51 14.33 7.89
C ARG A 15 6.98 15.50 7.03
N ARG A 16 7.32 15.19 5.77
CA ARG A 16 7.85 16.09 4.76
C ARG A 16 7.37 15.66 3.38
N ARG A 17 6.98 16.64 2.57
CA ARG A 17 6.67 16.46 1.14
C ARG A 17 7.78 15.71 0.40
N TRP A 18 7.40 14.76 -0.45
CA TRP A 18 8.31 14.12 -1.40
C TRP A 18 8.73 15.10 -2.51
N PHE A 19 7.77 15.86 -3.04
CA PHE A 19 7.97 16.91 -4.05
C PHE A 19 7.10 18.15 -3.74
N PRO A 20 7.43 19.34 -4.30
CA PRO A 20 6.81 20.61 -3.86
C PRO A 20 5.28 20.65 -3.94
N LEU A 21 4.68 20.00 -4.94
CA LEU A 21 3.25 20.02 -5.24
C LEU A 21 2.49 18.80 -4.68
N GLN A 22 3.06 18.05 -3.74
CA GLN A 22 2.34 16.95 -3.08
C GLN A 22 1.10 17.49 -2.35
N PRO A 23 -0.12 17.00 -2.67
CA PRO A 23 -1.34 17.43 -1.99
C PRO A 23 -1.34 17.05 -0.50
N VAL A 24 -2.03 17.85 0.33
CA VAL A 24 -2.07 17.68 1.79
C VAL A 24 -2.67 16.33 2.23
N ARG A 25 -3.67 15.83 1.51
CA ARG A 25 -4.41 14.60 1.83
C ARG A 25 -3.88 13.37 1.08
N THR A 26 -2.65 13.42 0.57
CA THR A 26 -2.04 12.34 -0.18
C THR A 26 -0.75 11.89 0.49
N VAL A 27 -0.67 10.60 0.80
CA VAL A 27 0.58 9.94 1.22
C VAL A 27 1.29 9.46 -0.04
N MET A 28 2.62 9.44 -0.01
CA MET A 28 3.41 8.96 -1.13
C MET A 28 4.55 8.08 -0.62
N ALA A 29 4.73 6.89 -1.20
CA ALA A 29 5.88 6.03 -0.95
C ALA A 29 6.71 5.71 -2.21
N PRO A 30 7.25 6.72 -2.92
CA PRO A 30 7.81 6.55 -4.26
C PRO A 30 9.16 5.83 -4.29
N CYS A 31 9.93 5.90 -3.20
CA CYS A 31 11.30 5.39 -3.16
C CYS A 31 11.61 4.57 -1.90
N GLY A 32 10.63 3.80 -1.40
CA GLY A 32 10.82 2.95 -0.21
C GLY A 32 10.69 3.66 1.14
N HIS A 33 10.14 4.87 1.16
CA HIS A 33 9.85 5.63 2.38
C HIS A 33 8.50 6.32 2.25
N LEU A 34 7.77 6.43 3.35
CA LEU A 34 6.47 7.11 3.37
C LEU A 34 6.68 8.62 3.56
N HIS A 35 6.03 9.42 2.75
CA HIS A 35 6.07 10.87 2.79
C HIS A 35 4.67 11.43 3.04
N PHE A 36 4.49 12.03 4.21
CA PHE A 36 3.30 12.76 4.59
C PHE A 36 3.55 14.26 4.40
N HIS A 37 2.58 14.96 3.81
CA HIS A 37 2.60 16.42 3.83
C HIS A 37 2.67 16.91 5.29
N PRO A 38 3.45 17.96 5.65
CA PRO A 38 3.56 18.42 7.04
C PRO A 38 2.22 18.73 7.71
N ALA A 39 1.30 19.32 6.95
CA ALA A 39 -0.08 19.62 7.36
C ALA A 39 -1.08 18.46 7.14
N SER A 40 -0.63 17.24 6.82
CA SER A 40 -1.52 16.12 6.56
C SER A 40 -2.21 15.65 7.84
N PRO A 41 -3.55 15.48 7.85
CA PRO A 41 -4.26 14.86 8.96
C PRO A 41 -4.13 13.33 8.97
N LEU A 42 -3.49 12.73 7.94
CA LEU A 42 -3.35 11.29 7.78
C LEU A 42 -2.14 10.71 8.54
N TYR A 43 -1.30 11.56 9.10
CA TYR A 43 -0.12 11.14 9.86
C TYR A 43 -0.51 10.73 11.27
N HIS A 44 0.09 9.63 11.73
CA HIS A 44 0.03 9.15 13.12
C HIS A 44 1.46 8.87 13.60
N ASP A 45 1.72 9.10 14.89
CA ASP A 45 3.01 8.77 15.50
C ASP A 45 3.21 7.26 15.61
N ASP A 46 2.12 6.52 15.83
CA ASP A 46 2.08 5.07 15.74
C ASP A 46 0.85 4.63 14.92
N PHE A 47 1.10 4.00 13.76
CA PHE A 47 0.03 3.48 12.92
C PHE A 47 -0.55 2.17 13.47
N ALA A 48 0.17 1.43 14.31
CA ALA A 48 -0.33 0.20 14.92
C ALA A 48 -1.44 0.48 15.95
N ASP A 49 -1.38 1.62 16.63
CA ASP A 49 -2.40 2.10 17.58
C ASP A 49 -3.49 2.98 16.92
N ALA A 50 -3.32 3.32 15.64
CA ALA A 50 -4.31 4.09 14.90
C ALA A 50 -5.54 3.24 14.53
N GLY A 51 -6.65 3.89 14.16
CA GLY A 51 -7.84 3.19 13.69
C GLY A 51 -7.60 2.36 12.41
N LEU A 52 -8.46 1.37 12.16
CA LEU A 52 -8.29 0.42 11.04
C LEU A 52 -8.14 1.09 9.66
N GLY A 53 -8.79 2.23 9.43
CA GLY A 53 -8.61 3.00 8.19
C GLY A 53 -7.18 3.51 8.00
N ALA A 54 -6.56 4.03 9.06
CA ALA A 54 -5.18 4.50 9.05
C ALA A 54 -4.18 3.34 8.97
N GLN A 55 -4.44 2.25 9.70
CA GLN A 55 -3.67 1.00 9.55
C GLN A 55 -3.72 0.50 8.09
N GLY A 56 -4.90 0.48 7.48
CA GLY A 56 -5.08 0.07 6.09
C GLY A 56 -4.33 0.97 5.10
N LEU A 57 -4.37 2.30 5.31
CA LEU A 57 -3.58 3.26 4.52
C LEU A 57 -2.08 2.98 4.67
N PHE A 58 -1.59 2.74 5.88
CA PHE A 58 -0.19 2.38 6.10
C PHE A 58 0.19 1.10 5.36
N ILE A 59 -0.64 0.06 5.43
CA ILE A 59 -0.41 -1.19 4.71
C ILE A 59 -0.38 -0.99 3.19
N HIS A 60 -1.27 -0.16 2.63
CA HIS A 60 -1.24 0.22 1.21
C HIS A 60 0.12 0.82 0.83
N GLU A 61 0.58 1.82 1.57
CA GLU A 61 1.86 2.47 1.29
C GLU A 61 3.06 1.53 1.50
N MET A 62 2.97 0.59 2.44
CA MET A 62 4.00 -0.44 2.63
C MET A 62 4.09 -1.42 1.45
N VAL A 63 3.03 -1.60 0.66
CA VAL A 63 3.11 -2.33 -0.62
C VAL A 63 3.97 -1.57 -1.63
N HIS A 64 3.89 -0.24 -1.66
CA HIS A 64 4.78 0.56 -2.51
C HIS A 64 6.23 0.48 -2.02
N VAL A 65 6.46 0.42 -0.71
CA VAL A 65 7.80 0.14 -0.17
C VAL A 65 8.31 -1.21 -0.64
N TRP A 66 7.49 -2.27 -0.53
CA TRP A 66 7.81 -3.60 -1.05
C TRP A 66 8.13 -3.59 -2.55
N GLN A 67 7.33 -2.89 -3.36
CA GLN A 67 7.56 -2.73 -4.80
C GLN A 67 8.89 -2.03 -5.08
N ALA A 68 9.24 -0.98 -4.34
CA ALA A 68 10.52 -0.29 -4.48
C ALA A 68 11.72 -1.17 -4.06
N GLN A 69 11.58 -1.97 -3.00
CA GLN A 69 12.66 -2.89 -2.57
C GLN A 69 12.88 -4.02 -3.58
N THR A 70 11.79 -4.57 -4.15
CA THR A 70 11.88 -5.73 -5.05
C THR A 70 12.15 -5.36 -6.51
N ARG A 71 11.72 -4.18 -6.97
CA ARG A 71 11.86 -3.75 -8.37
C ARG A 71 12.81 -2.58 -8.58
N GLY A 72 13.41 -2.07 -7.49
CA GLY A 72 14.37 -0.99 -7.51
C GLY A 72 13.79 0.34 -7.02
N ARG A 73 14.67 1.14 -6.39
CA ARG A 73 14.32 2.38 -5.67
C ARG A 73 13.49 3.38 -6.48
N TYR A 74 13.65 3.44 -7.80
CA TYR A 74 12.96 4.40 -8.67
C TYR A 74 11.79 3.78 -9.44
N TYR A 75 11.40 2.54 -9.12
CA TYR A 75 10.36 1.80 -9.83
C TYR A 75 9.03 2.57 -9.91
N LEU A 76 8.53 3.09 -8.78
CA LEU A 76 7.25 3.82 -8.75
C LEU A 76 7.29 5.13 -9.54
N PRO A 77 8.29 6.02 -9.37
CA PRO A 77 8.41 7.22 -10.21
C PRO A 77 8.43 6.95 -11.72
N LEU A 78 8.97 5.81 -12.13
CA LEU A 78 9.11 5.45 -13.55
C LEU A 78 7.87 4.73 -14.11
N MET A 79 7.19 3.94 -13.29
CA MET A 79 6.16 3.00 -13.76
C MET A 79 4.74 3.35 -13.31
N ARG A 80 4.56 4.23 -12.32
CA ARG A 80 3.24 4.67 -11.86
C ARG A 80 2.73 5.80 -12.75
N HIS A 81 1.85 5.46 -13.69
CA HIS A 81 1.23 6.43 -14.59
C HIS A 81 0.06 7.18 -13.91
N PRO A 82 -0.26 8.43 -14.33
CA PRO A 82 -1.37 9.22 -13.76
C PRO A 82 -2.74 8.54 -13.84
N TRP A 83 -2.93 7.62 -14.80
CA TRP A 83 -4.20 6.89 -14.99
C TRP A 83 -4.23 5.54 -14.27
N SER A 84 -3.34 5.32 -13.30
CA SER A 84 -3.32 4.09 -12.49
C SER A 84 -4.66 3.94 -11.77
N ARG A 85 -5.31 2.79 -11.98
CA ARG A 85 -6.62 2.50 -11.40
C ARG A 85 -6.47 1.81 -10.06
N TYR A 86 -7.34 2.19 -9.12
CA TYR A 86 -7.46 1.54 -7.81
C TYR A 86 -8.43 0.37 -7.88
N ASP A 87 -9.49 0.50 -8.67
CA ASP A 87 -10.47 -0.57 -8.87
C ASP A 87 -9.82 -1.79 -9.53
N TYR A 88 -10.16 -2.96 -9.00
CA TYR A 88 -9.70 -4.24 -9.52
C TYR A 88 -10.81 -5.28 -9.47
N ALA A 89 -10.68 -6.31 -10.29
CA ALA A 89 -11.48 -7.53 -10.20
C ALA A 89 -10.53 -8.70 -10.07
N LEU A 90 -10.78 -9.58 -9.10
CA LEU A 90 -9.98 -10.78 -8.95
C LEU A 90 -10.14 -11.66 -10.19
N ARG A 91 -9.00 -12.13 -10.70
CA ARG A 91 -8.94 -13.05 -11.85
C ARG A 91 -8.41 -14.40 -11.36
N PRO A 92 -9.10 -15.53 -11.65
CA PRO A 92 -8.62 -16.85 -11.27
C PRO A 92 -7.18 -17.10 -11.74
N GLY A 93 -6.34 -17.62 -10.85
CA GLY A 93 -4.94 -17.95 -11.13
C GLY A 93 -4.00 -16.74 -11.30
N TRP A 94 -4.46 -15.50 -11.12
CA TRP A 94 -3.56 -14.35 -11.16
C TRP A 94 -2.83 -14.16 -9.84
N ALA A 95 -1.50 -14.21 -9.91
CA ALA A 95 -0.63 -13.74 -8.83
C ALA A 95 -0.69 -12.20 -8.71
N LEU A 96 -0.36 -11.67 -7.52
CA LEU A 96 -0.39 -10.23 -7.22
C LEU A 96 0.33 -9.38 -8.27
N GLN A 97 1.47 -9.85 -8.79
CA GLN A 97 2.32 -9.10 -9.73
C GLN A 97 1.65 -8.82 -11.08
N ARG A 98 0.57 -9.54 -11.43
CA ARG A 98 -0.21 -9.31 -12.67
C ARG A 98 -1.16 -8.11 -12.57
N TYR A 99 -1.45 -7.65 -11.36
CA TYR A 99 -2.27 -6.47 -11.13
C TYR A 99 -1.44 -5.19 -11.25
N GLY A 100 -2.10 -4.06 -11.52
CA GLY A 100 -1.45 -2.75 -11.56
C GLY A 100 -0.88 -2.33 -10.21
N ILE A 101 0.05 -1.38 -10.20
CA ILE A 101 0.79 -0.94 -8.99
C ILE A 101 -0.14 -0.56 -7.83
N GLU A 102 -1.17 0.24 -8.10
CA GLU A 102 -2.18 0.64 -7.09
C GLU A 102 -3.13 -0.50 -6.74
N GLN A 103 -3.49 -1.34 -7.71
CA GLN A 103 -4.36 -2.50 -7.47
C GLN A 103 -3.70 -3.51 -6.54
N GLN A 104 -2.38 -3.73 -6.68
CA GLN A 104 -1.62 -4.57 -5.76
C GLN A 104 -1.73 -4.04 -4.34
N ALA A 105 -1.58 -2.73 -4.16
CA ALA A 105 -1.63 -2.09 -2.85
C ALA A 105 -3.04 -2.17 -2.23
N GLU A 106 -4.09 -1.91 -3.03
CA GLU A 106 -5.48 -2.04 -2.58
C GLU A 106 -5.88 -3.49 -2.28
N ILE A 107 -5.42 -4.47 -3.06
CA ILE A 107 -5.65 -5.90 -2.78
C ILE A 107 -5.11 -6.27 -1.41
N VAL A 108 -3.87 -5.90 -1.11
CA VAL A 108 -3.21 -6.22 0.17
C VAL A 108 -3.90 -5.49 1.33
N ARG A 109 -4.25 -4.21 1.14
CA ARG A 109 -5.01 -3.43 2.11
C ARG A 109 -6.35 -4.08 2.43
N HIS A 110 -7.11 -4.49 1.41
CA HIS A 110 -8.38 -5.16 1.60
C HIS A 110 -8.23 -6.47 2.37
N VAL A 111 -7.24 -7.31 2.02
CA VAL A 111 -6.97 -8.54 2.77
C VAL A 111 -6.66 -8.24 4.24
N PHE A 112 -5.79 -7.26 4.52
CA PHE A 112 -5.44 -6.85 5.88
C PHE A 112 -6.67 -6.42 6.71
N LEU A 113 -7.55 -5.62 6.09
CA LEU A 113 -8.77 -5.11 6.72
C LEU A 113 -9.79 -6.24 6.95
N MET A 114 -9.98 -7.12 5.97
CA MET A 114 -10.89 -8.26 6.07
C MET A 114 -10.45 -9.28 7.12
N GLN A 115 -9.13 -9.51 7.27
CA GLN A 115 -8.58 -10.32 8.37
C GLN A 115 -8.89 -9.75 9.76
N ARG A 116 -9.23 -8.45 9.85
CA ARG A 116 -9.62 -7.74 11.08
C ARG A 116 -11.13 -7.52 11.18
N GLY A 117 -11.92 -8.24 10.38
CA GLY A 117 -13.39 -8.19 10.44
C GLY A 117 -14.03 -7.01 9.71
N VAL A 118 -13.27 -6.22 8.95
CA VAL A 118 -13.84 -5.14 8.14
C VAL A 118 -14.48 -5.72 6.88
N THR A 119 -15.75 -5.40 6.65
CA THR A 119 -16.41 -5.67 5.37
C THR A 119 -16.09 -4.55 4.37
N ILE A 120 -15.58 -4.93 3.20
CA ILE A 120 -15.33 -3.99 2.10
C ILE A 120 -16.48 -4.11 1.09
N PRO A 121 -17.32 -3.07 0.92
CA PRO A 121 -18.43 -3.11 -0.03
C PRO A 121 -17.96 -3.45 -1.44
N GLY A 122 -18.60 -4.45 -2.07
CA GLY A 122 -18.28 -4.89 -3.43
C GLY A 122 -17.02 -5.75 -3.57
N ALA A 123 -16.25 -5.98 -2.51
CA ALA A 123 -15.11 -6.90 -2.55
C ALA A 123 -15.58 -8.36 -2.45
N PRO A 124 -14.91 -9.29 -3.17
CA PRO A 124 -15.07 -10.73 -2.95
C PRO A 124 -14.80 -11.15 -1.49
N PRO A 125 -15.29 -12.31 -1.04
CA PRO A 125 -14.94 -12.87 0.27
C PRO A 125 -13.43 -13.04 0.45
N LEU A 126 -12.93 -12.94 1.69
CA LEU A 126 -11.50 -13.08 2.02
C LEU A 126 -10.87 -14.36 1.44
N ALA A 127 -11.61 -15.47 1.43
CA ALA A 127 -11.15 -16.73 0.86
C ALA A 127 -10.78 -16.64 -0.64
N SER A 128 -11.41 -15.73 -1.39
CA SER A 128 -11.12 -15.51 -2.81
C SER A 128 -9.73 -14.91 -3.06
N TYR A 129 -9.06 -14.39 -2.03
CA TYR A 129 -7.71 -13.84 -2.10
C TYR A 129 -6.62 -14.87 -1.80
N ALA A 130 -6.99 -16.09 -1.43
CA ALA A 130 -6.05 -17.16 -1.12
C ALA A 130 -5.11 -17.41 -2.31
N GLY A 131 -3.80 -17.47 -2.04
CA GLY A 131 -2.76 -17.70 -3.04
C GLY A 131 -2.43 -16.51 -3.95
N ILE A 132 -3.10 -15.36 -3.80
CA ILE A 132 -2.74 -14.14 -4.55
C ILE A 132 -1.50 -13.48 -3.95
N LEU A 133 -1.46 -13.40 -2.61
CA LEU A 133 -0.39 -12.72 -1.87
C LEU A 133 0.89 -13.54 -1.87
N PRO A 134 2.06 -12.92 -2.15
CA PRO A 134 3.35 -13.61 -2.14
C PRO A 134 3.99 -13.68 -0.73
N PHE A 135 3.26 -13.30 0.31
CA PHE A 135 3.73 -13.20 1.70
C PHE A 135 2.62 -13.59 2.70
N PRO A 136 2.99 -13.96 3.94
CA PRO A 136 2.06 -14.50 4.96
C PRO A 136 1.13 -13.47 5.64
#